data_AF-A0A395GLE0-F1
#
_entry.id   AF-A0A395GLE0-F1
#
_cell.length_a   1.000
_cell.length_b   1.000
_cell.length_c   1.000
_cell.angle_alpha   90.00
_cell.angle_beta   90.00
_cell.angle_gamma   90.00
#
_symmetry.space_group_name_H-M   'P 1'
#
loop_
_entity.id
_entity.type
_entity.pdbx_description
1 polymer ?
#
loop_
_entity_poly.entity_id
_entity_poly.type
_entity_poly.pdbx_seq_one_letter_code
_entity_poly.pdbx_strand_id
1 'polypeptide(L)'
;KSIYNAVKYICQRPADLKKFFIPTVNRGKTVWPKTQADLLKYGVRWDYDGKEYHKYQLQPNAGKIPSSIKQWREKNGGTHAVMTTLYIPKGFEPEAEVFEQAME
;
A
#
# COMPACT_ATOMS: atom_id res chain seq x y z
N LYS A 1 -6.35 12.56 -2.86
CA LYS A 1 -7.69 11.95 -2.66
C LYS A 1 -7.68 10.41 -2.75
N SER A 2 -7.14 9.75 -3.79
CA SER A 2 -7.24 8.28 -3.86
C SER A 2 -6.40 7.52 -2.82
N ILE A 3 -5.17 7.96 -2.53
CA ILE A 3 -4.31 7.33 -1.52
C ILE A 3 -4.93 7.44 -0.12
N TYR A 4 -5.41 8.62 0.25
CA TYR A 4 -6.14 8.84 1.51
C TYR A 4 -7.37 7.92 1.65
N ASN A 5 -8.15 7.78 0.57
CA ASN A 5 -9.30 6.86 0.58
C ASN A 5 -8.88 5.39 0.70
N ALA A 6 -7.71 5.02 0.17
CA ALA A 6 -7.16 3.68 0.33
C ALA A 6 -6.72 3.42 1.78
N VAL A 7 -6.02 4.37 2.41
CA VAL A 7 -5.62 4.29 3.83
C VAL A 7 -6.84 4.14 4.73
N LYS A 8 -7.84 5.03 4.60
CA LYS A 8 -9.09 4.92 5.37
C LYS A 8 -9.78 3.58 5.21
N TYR A 9 -9.81 3.06 3.97
CA TYR A 9 -10.41 1.77 3.69
C TYR A 9 -9.67 0.62 4.38
N ILE A 10 -8.34 0.65 4.41
CA ILE A 10 -7.51 -0.33 5.12
C ILE A 10 -7.79 -0.27 6.63
N CYS A 11 -7.79 0.92 7.23
CA CYS A 11 -8.03 1.10 8.67
C CYS A 11 -9.41 0.58 9.10
N GLN A 12 -10.43 0.72 8.24
CA GLN A 12 -11.79 0.24 8.51
C GLN A 12 -11.97 -1.27 8.30
N ARG A 13 -10.98 -1.97 7.75
CA ARG A 13 -11.05 -3.41 7.46
C ARG A 13 -9.97 -4.17 8.23
N PRO A 14 -10.30 -4.76 9.39
CA PRO A 14 -9.33 -5.47 10.22
C PRO A 14 -8.52 -6.54 9.46
N ALA A 15 -9.15 -7.25 8.53
CA ALA A 15 -8.47 -8.25 7.71
C ALA A 15 -7.45 -7.66 6.72
N ASP A 16 -7.65 -6.42 6.25
CA ASP A 16 -6.69 -5.73 5.39
C ASP A 16 -5.58 -5.07 6.22
N LEU A 17 -5.95 -4.41 7.33
CA LEU A 17 -5.00 -3.83 8.27
C LEU A 17 -4.00 -4.88 8.78
N LYS A 18 -4.50 -6.06 9.19
CA LYS A 18 -3.66 -7.17 9.67
C LYS A 18 -2.54 -7.56 8.71
N LYS A 19 -2.71 -7.38 7.39
CA LYS A 19 -1.68 -7.72 6.39
C LYS A 19 -0.42 -6.86 6.50
N PHE A 20 -0.52 -5.68 7.11
CA PHE A 20 0.61 -4.76 7.31
C PHE A 20 1.37 -4.98 8.63
N PHE A 21 0.75 -5.67 9.58
CA PHE A 21 1.39 -6.03 10.86
C PHE A 21 1.88 -7.47 10.86
N ILE A 22 1.20 -8.35 10.12
CA ILE A 22 1.53 -9.77 9.98
C ILE A 22 1.55 -10.10 8.48
N PRO A 23 2.56 -9.63 7.72
CA PRO A 23 2.65 -9.88 6.29
C PRO A 23 2.90 -11.36 6.01
N THR A 24 2.02 -11.96 5.21
CA THR A 24 2.16 -13.35 4.72
C THR A 24 2.79 -13.44 3.34
N VAL A 25 3.09 -12.29 2.73
CA VAL A 25 3.67 -12.22 1.39
C VAL A 25 5.19 -12.17 1.47
N ASN A 26 5.84 -12.77 0.48
CA ASN A 26 7.29 -12.63 0.33
C ASN A 26 7.68 -11.22 -0.10
N ARG A 27 8.95 -10.88 0.12
CA ARG A 27 9.55 -9.63 -0.37
C ARG A 27 9.32 -9.46 -1.89
N GLY A 28 9.04 -8.22 -2.31
CA GLY A 28 8.74 -7.85 -3.69
C GLY A 28 7.32 -8.19 -4.14
N LYS A 29 6.44 -8.63 -3.23
CA LYS A 29 5.04 -8.97 -3.55
C LYS A 29 4.06 -7.99 -2.93
N THR A 30 2.94 -7.81 -3.62
CA THR A 30 1.85 -6.95 -3.17
C THR A 30 1.17 -7.49 -1.93
N VAL A 31 1.13 -6.70 -0.87
CA VAL A 31 0.38 -6.97 0.37
C VAL A 31 -1.08 -6.57 0.21
N TRP A 32 -1.34 -5.41 -0.41
CA TRP A 32 -2.67 -4.85 -0.63
C TRP A 32 -2.66 -3.85 -1.81
N PRO A 33 -3.72 -3.75 -2.61
CA PRO A 33 -4.87 -4.65 -2.66
C PRO A 33 -4.50 -6.01 -3.26
N LYS A 34 -5.35 -7.02 -3.03
CA LYS A 34 -5.15 -8.38 -3.58
C LYS A 34 -6.02 -8.70 -4.78
N THR A 35 -7.17 -8.04 -4.92
CA THR A 35 -8.09 -8.30 -6.03
C THR A 35 -7.76 -7.40 -7.21
N GLN A 36 -8.01 -7.90 -8.43
CA GLN A 36 -7.85 -7.11 -9.64
C GLN A 36 -8.77 -5.89 -9.65
N ALA A 37 -9.99 -6.03 -9.12
CA ALA A 37 -10.96 -4.94 -9.03
C ALA A 37 -10.43 -3.80 -8.15
N ASP A 38 -9.89 -4.10 -6.97
CA ASP A 38 -9.37 -3.09 -6.06
C ASP A 38 -8.07 -2.46 -6.60
N LEU A 39 -7.20 -3.26 -7.22
CA LEU A 39 -6.00 -2.77 -7.91
C LEU A 39 -6.33 -1.71 -8.97
N LEU A 40 -7.40 -1.89 -9.74
CA LEU A 40 -7.87 -0.92 -10.72
C LEU A 40 -8.60 0.27 -10.06
N LYS A 41 -9.42 0.01 -9.05
CA LYS A 41 -10.21 1.02 -8.32
C LYS A 41 -9.33 2.04 -7.60
N TYR A 42 -8.36 1.59 -6.81
CA TYR A 42 -7.47 2.46 -6.04
C TYR A 42 -6.29 2.95 -6.88
N GLY A 43 -5.89 2.15 -7.87
CA GLY A 43 -4.82 2.49 -8.81
C GLY A 43 -3.42 2.43 -8.22
N VAL A 44 -3.27 1.91 -7.00
CA VAL A 44 -2.01 1.79 -6.27
C VAL A 44 -1.90 0.41 -5.64
N ARG A 45 -0.67 0.01 -5.31
CA ARG A 45 -0.37 -1.21 -4.57
C ARG A 45 0.72 -0.97 -3.54
N TRP A 46 0.60 -1.62 -2.40
CA TRP A 46 1.62 -1.71 -1.36
C TRP A 46 2.39 -3.01 -1.53
N ASP A 47 3.65 -2.91 -1.94
CA ASP A 47 4.54 -4.04 -2.11
C ASP A 47 5.46 -4.18 -0.88
N TYR A 48 5.60 -5.39 -0.34
CA TYR A 48 6.41 -5.64 0.84
C TYR A 48 7.90 -5.68 0.49
N ASP A 49 8.73 -4.83 1.08
CA ASP A 49 10.18 -4.80 0.84
C ASP A 49 10.98 -5.46 1.96
N GLY A 50 10.39 -5.72 3.14
CA GLY A 50 10.95 -6.53 4.24
C GLY A 50 12.35 -6.13 4.75
N LYS A 51 12.48 -5.62 5.98
CA LYS A 51 13.77 -5.30 6.62
C LYS A 51 13.68 -5.47 8.15
N GLU A 52 14.42 -4.67 8.91
CA GLU A 52 14.33 -4.50 10.37
C GLU A 52 12.90 -4.14 10.81
N TYR A 53 12.19 -3.35 10.00
CA TYR A 53 10.75 -3.08 10.07
C TYR A 53 9.96 -3.89 9.04
N HIS A 54 8.65 -3.96 9.22
CA HIS A 54 7.75 -4.27 8.11
C HIS A 54 7.69 -3.06 7.17
N LYS A 55 8.60 -3.06 6.19
CA LYS A 55 8.74 -2.00 5.18
C LYS A 55 7.85 -2.28 3.97
N TYR A 56 7.08 -1.28 3.54
CA TYR A 56 6.23 -1.34 2.36
C TYR A 56 6.47 -0.16 1.44
N GLN A 57 6.34 -0.37 0.13
CA GLN A 57 6.43 0.69 -0.87
C GLN A 57 5.08 0.86 -1.58
N LEU A 58 4.59 2.09 -1.62
CA LEU A 58 3.40 2.42 -2.41
C LEU A 58 3.83 2.66 -3.85
N GLN A 59 3.32 1.88 -4.78
CA GLN A 59 3.62 1.98 -6.20
C GLN A 59 2.34 2.14 -7.02
N PRO A 60 2.36 2.89 -8.14
CA PRO A 60 1.20 3.00 -9.01
C PRO A 60 0.94 1.68 -9.74
N ASN A 61 -0.33 1.31 -9.87
CA ASN A 61 -0.75 0.10 -10.57
C ASN A 61 -0.74 0.27 -12.11
N ALA A 62 -0.67 -0.85 -12.83
CA ALA A 62 -0.85 -0.88 -14.27
C ALA A 62 -2.36 -0.84 -14.66
N GLY A 63 -2.65 -0.63 -15.94
CA GLY A 63 -4.02 -0.75 -16.47
C GLY A 63 -4.91 0.50 -16.31
N LYS A 64 -6.23 0.28 -16.30
CA LYS A 64 -7.26 1.33 -16.23
C LYS A 64 -7.46 1.78 -14.78
N ILE A 65 -6.61 2.72 -14.37
CA ILE A 65 -6.55 3.30 -13.02
C ILE A 65 -7.01 4.77 -13.03
N PRO A 66 -7.27 5.40 -11.87
CA PRO A 66 -7.61 6.82 -11.80
C PRO A 66 -6.58 7.71 -12.52
N SER A 67 -7.09 8.70 -13.27
CA SER A 67 -6.28 9.55 -14.15
C SER A 67 -5.13 10.26 -13.43
N SER A 68 -5.34 10.69 -12.19
CA SER A 68 -4.30 11.34 -11.37
C SER A 68 -3.12 10.41 -11.07
N ILE A 69 -3.38 9.15 -10.75
CA ILE A 69 -2.31 8.16 -10.50
C ILE A 69 -1.64 7.76 -11.82
N LYS A 70 -2.41 7.64 -12.91
CA LYS A 70 -1.86 7.41 -14.25
C LYS A 70 -0.88 8.51 -14.67
N GLN A 71 -1.30 9.78 -14.54
CA GLN A 71 -0.45 10.93 -14.87
C GLN A 71 0.79 10.99 -13.99
N TRP A 72 0.65 10.71 -12.69
CA TRP A 72 1.79 10.64 -11.78
C TRP A 72 2.77 9.54 -12.24
N ARG A 73 2.27 8.33 -12.51
CA ARG A 73 3.07 7.18 -12.98
C ARG A 73 3.88 7.51 -14.23
N GLU A 74 3.24 8.16 -15.21
CA GLU A 74 3.87 8.53 -16.50
C GLU A 74 5.00 9.55 -16.32
N LYS A 75 4.93 10.41 -15.29
CA LYS A 75 5.94 11.43 -14.99
C LYS A 75 7.07 10.94 -14.09
N ASN A 76 6.89 9.86 -13.34
CA ASN A 76 7.77 9.49 -12.23
C ASN A 76 8.47 8.13 -12.40
N GLY A 77 8.55 7.59 -13.62
CA GLY A 77 9.31 6.36 -13.88
C GLY A 77 8.49 5.07 -13.91
N GLY A 78 7.18 5.17 -14.14
CA GLY A 78 6.35 4.00 -14.46
C GLY A 78 5.84 3.23 -13.25
N THR A 79 5.48 1.96 -13.45
CA THR A 79 4.78 1.14 -12.46
C THR A 79 5.60 0.82 -11.22
N HIS A 80 6.93 0.86 -11.30
CA HIS A 80 7.82 0.55 -10.17
C HIS A 80 8.29 1.79 -9.40
N ALA A 81 7.83 2.98 -9.82
CA ALA A 81 8.10 4.22 -9.10
C ALA A 81 7.49 4.18 -7.70
N VAL A 82 8.28 4.55 -6.70
CA VAL A 82 7.85 4.57 -5.29
C VAL A 82 7.24 5.93 -4.99
N MET A 83 5.94 5.95 -4.66
CA MET A 83 5.20 7.14 -4.26
C MET A 83 5.49 7.53 -2.80
N THR A 84 5.58 6.52 -1.93
CA THR A 84 5.95 6.66 -0.53
C THR A 84 6.41 5.31 0.03
N THR A 85 7.07 5.33 1.19
CA THR A 85 7.48 4.14 1.93
C THR A 85 6.87 4.17 3.32
N LEU A 86 6.25 3.07 3.72
CA LEU A 86 5.65 2.87 5.03
C LEU A 86 6.55 1.94 5.87
N TYR A 87 6.69 2.25 7.14
CA TYR A 87 7.44 1.44 8.11
C TYR A 87 6.55 1.10 9.29
N ILE A 88 6.21 -0.19 9.43
CA ILE A 88 5.48 -0.69 10.59
C ILE A 88 6.45 -1.45 11.51
N PRO A 89 6.55 -1.10 12.80
CA PRO A 89 7.32 -1.85 13.78
C PRO A 89 6.87 -3.33 13.84
N LYS A 90 7.82 -4.24 14.04
CA LYS A 90 7.52 -5.67 14.18
C LYS A 90 6.98 -5.96 15.59
N GLY A 91 6.10 -6.96 15.68
CA GLY A 91 5.60 -7.45 16.97
C GLY A 91 4.47 -6.62 17.59
N PHE A 92 3.94 -5.65 16.86
CA PHE A 92 2.76 -4.88 17.27
C PHE A 92 1.49 -5.58 16.77
N GLU A 93 0.42 -5.47 17.56
CA GLU A 93 -0.91 -5.87 17.12
C GLU A 93 -1.44 -4.91 16.05
N PRO A 94 -2.35 -5.36 15.15
CA PRO A 94 -2.93 -4.51 14.14
C PRO A 94 -3.76 -3.36 14.74
N GLU A 95 -3.19 -2.16 14.73
CA GLU A 95 -3.84 -0.94 15.23
C GLU A 95 -3.91 0.13 14.15
N ALA A 96 -5.11 0.70 13.97
CA ALA A 96 -5.34 1.70 12.92
C ALA A 96 -4.53 2.98 13.17
N GLU A 97 -4.41 3.40 14.44
CA GLU A 97 -3.64 4.59 14.81
C GLU A 97 -2.15 4.44 14.45
N VAL A 98 -1.55 3.29 14.75
CA VAL A 98 -0.15 2.99 14.37
C VAL A 98 0.03 3.04 12.85
N PHE A 99 -0.93 2.50 12.10
CA PHE A 99 -0.89 2.53 10.64
C PHE A 99 -1.05 3.95 10.07
N GLU A 100 -1.92 4.76 10.66
CA GLU A 100 -2.14 6.15 10.24
C GLU A 100 -0.94 7.03 10.58
N GLN A 101 -0.36 6.91 11.78
CA GLN A 101 0.85 7.62 12.18
C GLN A 101 2.04 7.28 11.28
N ALA A 102 2.16 6.02 10.87
CA ALA A 102 3.25 5.60 9.98
C ALA A 102 3.08 6.12 8.52
N MET A 103 1.93 6.71 8.19
CA MET A 103 1.63 7.33 6.90
C MET A 103 1.86 8.85 6.88
N GLU A 104 2.05 9.49 8.04
CA GLU A 104 2.41 10.92 8.18
C GLU A 104 3.91 11.17 7.92
#